data_AF-A0A9E5NUQ8-F1
#
_entry.id   AF-A0A9E5NUQ8-F1
#
_cell.length_a   1.000
_cell.length_b   1.000
_cell.length_c   1.000
_cell.angle_alpha   90.00
_cell.angle_beta   90.00
_cell.angle_gamma   90.00
#
_symmetry.space_group_name_H-M   'P 1'
#
loop_
_entity.id
_entity.type
_entity.pdbx_description
1 polymer ?
#
loop_
_entity_poly.entity_id
_entity_poly.type
_entity_poly.pdbx_seq_one_letter_code
_entity_poly.pdbx_strand_id
1 'polypeptide(L)'
;IHFNDAYGCFDDDMIASSIHIWQTLEMLYYMDKVGYDGWYGLDIFPYREDIIAACELSIENIKDLHEVAREIDPGKLEKTQAGGDAIESHRYIRDFIFGRLKGH
;
A
#
# COMPACT_ATOMS: atom_id res chain seq x y z
N ILE A 1 -10.99 6.93 -5.53
CA ILE A 1 -9.97 5.95 -6.00
C ILE A 1 -10.61 4.57 -6.03
N HIS A 2 -10.31 3.79 -7.06
CA HIS A 2 -10.65 2.37 -7.13
C HIS A 2 -9.40 1.55 -6.82
N PHE A 3 -9.52 0.58 -5.93
CA PHE A 3 -8.45 -0.32 -5.55
C PHE A 3 -8.67 -1.69 -6.17
N ASN A 4 -7.61 -2.19 -6.79
CA ASN A 4 -7.45 -3.55 -7.27
C ASN A 4 -5.95 -3.88 -7.25
N ASP A 5 -5.59 -5.03 -7.80
CA ASP A 5 -4.21 -5.34 -8.12
C ASP A 5 -4.13 -6.08 -9.47
N ALA A 6 -2.97 -6.05 -10.11
CA ALA A 6 -2.76 -6.62 -11.43
C ALA A 6 -1.30 -7.08 -11.59
N TYR A 7 -1.00 -7.94 -12.56
CA TYR A 7 0.39 -8.26 -12.91
C TYR A 7 1.10 -7.16 -13.72
N GLY A 8 0.39 -6.05 -14.00
CA GLY A 8 0.93 -4.89 -14.71
C GLY A 8 0.89 -4.99 -16.25
N CYS A 9 0.40 -6.09 -16.80
CA CYS A 9 0.21 -6.27 -18.25
C CYS A 9 -1.25 -6.12 -18.71
N PHE A 10 -2.20 -6.21 -17.78
CA PHE A 10 -3.63 -6.07 -18.01
C PHE A 10 -4.33 -5.58 -16.74
N ASP A 11 -5.60 -5.22 -16.85
CA ASP A 11 -6.46 -4.89 -15.70
C ASP A 11 -7.08 -6.20 -15.18
N ASP A 12 -6.34 -6.90 -14.34
CA ASP A 12 -6.70 -8.25 -13.88
C ASP A 12 -7.75 -8.24 -12.76
N ASP A 13 -7.99 -7.08 -12.15
CA ASP A 13 -8.97 -6.86 -11.07
C ASP A 13 -8.81 -7.82 -9.87
N MET A 14 -7.57 -8.07 -9.47
CA MET A 14 -7.26 -8.96 -8.34
C MET A 14 -7.48 -8.28 -7.00
N ILE A 15 -7.50 -9.10 -5.93
CA ILE A 15 -7.56 -8.66 -4.53
C ILE A 15 -6.54 -7.54 -4.30
N ALA A 16 -7.01 -6.42 -3.76
CA ALA A 16 -6.21 -5.22 -3.63
C ALA A 16 -4.95 -5.48 -2.78
N SER A 17 -3.81 -4.99 -3.27
CA SER A 17 -2.50 -5.13 -2.63
C SER A 17 -2.00 -6.57 -2.42
N SER A 18 -2.50 -7.54 -3.19
CA SER A 18 -2.03 -8.92 -3.09
C SER A 18 -0.68 -9.17 -3.79
N ILE A 19 -0.27 -8.27 -4.70
CA ILE A 19 0.96 -8.37 -5.49
C ILE A 19 1.86 -7.15 -5.22
N HIS A 20 1.28 -5.95 -5.23
CA HIS A 20 2.00 -4.68 -5.23
C HIS A 20 1.89 -3.92 -3.91
N ILE A 21 2.25 -4.56 -2.80
CA ILE A 21 2.17 -3.97 -1.45
C ILE A 21 2.92 -2.63 -1.32
N TRP A 22 4.06 -2.48 -2.00
CA TRP A 22 4.91 -1.29 -1.90
C TRP A 22 4.27 -0.09 -2.60
N GLN A 23 3.69 -0.33 -3.77
CA GLN A 23 3.01 0.69 -4.57
C GLN A 23 1.72 1.15 -3.88
N THR A 24 0.94 0.22 -3.31
CA THR A 24 -0.26 0.61 -2.56
C THR A 24 0.11 1.42 -1.31
N LEU A 25 1.15 1.01 -0.57
CA LEU A 25 1.64 1.77 0.58
C LEU A 25 2.08 3.19 0.18
N GLU A 26 2.88 3.30 -0.89
CA GLU A 26 3.32 4.60 -1.42
C GLU A 26 2.14 5.48 -1.83
N MET A 27 1.17 4.91 -2.55
CA MET A 27 -0.04 5.63 -2.96
C MET A 27 -0.81 6.15 -1.75
N LEU A 28 -1.08 5.30 -0.74
CA LEU A 28 -1.79 5.68 0.48
C LEU A 28 -1.05 6.79 1.24
N TYR A 29 0.28 6.68 1.37
CA TYR A 29 1.11 7.72 1.98
C TYR A 29 0.94 9.07 1.27
N TYR A 30 1.01 9.08 -0.06
CA TYR A 30 0.86 10.33 -0.81
C TYR A 30 -0.58 10.86 -0.80
N MET A 31 -1.60 10.00 -0.77
CA MET A 31 -2.99 10.41 -0.60
C MET A 31 -3.19 11.20 0.70
N ASP A 32 -2.63 10.71 1.81
CA ASP A 32 -2.65 11.43 3.09
C ASP A 32 -1.85 12.73 3.00
N LYS A 33 -0.66 12.70 2.40
CA LYS A 33 0.21 13.87 2.26
C LYS A 33 -0.43 15.02 1.50
N VAL A 34 -1.23 14.72 0.46
CA VAL A 34 -1.95 15.74 -0.32
C VAL A 34 -3.32 16.08 0.26
N GLY A 35 -3.73 15.44 1.37
CA GLY A 35 -5.01 15.69 2.03
C GLY A 35 -6.22 15.19 1.23
N TYR A 36 -6.09 14.04 0.56
CA TYR A 36 -7.22 13.43 -0.15
C TYR A 36 -8.34 13.04 0.83
N ASP A 37 -9.56 13.52 0.58
CA ASP A 37 -10.75 13.31 1.41
C ASP A 37 -11.89 12.59 0.66
N GLY A 38 -11.60 12.05 -0.53
CA GLY A 38 -12.57 11.37 -1.38
C GLY A 38 -12.81 9.91 -1.02
N TRP A 39 -13.60 9.23 -1.84
CA TRP A 39 -13.99 7.84 -1.61
C TRP A 39 -12.89 6.82 -1.96
N TYR A 40 -12.85 5.75 -1.18
CA TYR A 40 -12.04 4.55 -1.40
C TYR A 40 -13.01 3.43 -1.81
N GLY A 41 -12.98 3.02 -3.08
CA GLY A 41 -13.81 1.96 -3.64
C GLY A 41 -12.98 0.74 -4.02
N LEU A 42 -13.60 -0.44 -4.05
CA LEU A 42 -13.01 -1.65 -4.61
C LEU A 42 -13.54 -1.87 -6.03
N ASP A 43 -12.65 -2.24 -6.94
CA ASP A 43 -12.97 -2.60 -8.32
C ASP A 43 -12.29 -3.93 -8.62
N ILE A 44 -12.84 -5.02 -8.08
CA ILE A 44 -12.23 -6.36 -8.14
C ILE A 44 -13.21 -7.37 -8.75
N PHE A 45 -12.68 -8.37 -9.45
CA PHE A 45 -13.44 -9.45 -10.08
C PHE A 45 -12.90 -10.82 -9.63
N PRO A 46 -13.26 -11.30 -8.42
CA PRO A 46 -12.83 -12.60 -7.91
C PRO A 46 -13.50 -13.74 -8.69
N TYR A 47 -12.84 -14.25 -9.72
CA TYR A 47 -13.38 -15.30 -10.60
C TYR A 47 -13.34 -16.70 -9.98
N ARG A 48 -12.42 -16.96 -9.04
CA ARG A 48 -12.17 -18.31 -8.47
C ARG A 48 -12.27 -18.35 -6.95
N GLU A 49 -12.41 -17.20 -6.32
CA GLU A 49 -12.43 -17.00 -4.88
C GLU A 49 -13.87 -16.78 -4.37
N ASP A 50 -14.07 -16.86 -3.05
CA ASP A 50 -15.30 -16.38 -2.44
C ASP A 50 -15.34 -14.84 -2.52
N ILE A 51 -16.41 -14.29 -3.10
CA ILE A 51 -16.53 -12.85 -3.37
C ILE A 51 -16.49 -12.03 -2.08
N ILE A 52 -17.12 -12.51 -1.00
CA ILE A 52 -17.18 -11.79 0.26
C ILE A 52 -15.79 -11.79 0.90
N ALA A 53 -15.15 -12.95 0.96
CA ALA A 53 -13.80 -13.08 1.52
C ALA A 53 -12.76 -12.25 0.74
N ALA A 54 -12.87 -12.19 -0.59
CA ALA A 54 -11.98 -11.37 -1.43
C ALA A 54 -12.14 -9.86 -1.17
N CYS A 55 -13.38 -9.40 -0.99
CA CYS A 55 -13.67 -8.03 -0.60
C CYS A 55 -13.18 -7.71 0.81
N GLU A 56 -13.43 -8.59 1.78
CA GLU A 56 -12.98 -8.44 3.18
C GLU A 56 -11.45 -8.32 3.25
N LEU A 57 -10.73 -9.25 2.61
CA LEU A 57 -9.26 -9.22 2.57
C LEU A 57 -8.72 -7.97 1.88
N SER A 58 -9.36 -7.50 0.81
CA SER A 58 -8.97 -6.25 0.14
C SER A 58 -9.12 -5.05 1.08
N ILE A 59 -10.20 -4.98 1.85
CA ILE A 59 -10.44 -3.92 2.84
C ILE A 59 -9.40 -3.99 3.96
N GLU A 60 -9.11 -5.18 4.48
CA GLU A 60 -8.10 -5.40 5.51
C GLU A 60 -6.72 -4.94 5.02
N ASN A 61 -6.29 -5.39 3.84
CA ASN A 61 -5.01 -4.99 3.25
C ASN A 61 -4.88 -3.46 3.12
N ILE A 62 -5.92 -2.79 2.61
CA ILE A 62 -5.90 -1.33 2.43
C ILE A 62 -5.82 -0.63 3.79
N LYS A 63 -6.60 -1.07 4.79
CA LYS A 63 -6.61 -0.46 6.13
C LYS A 63 -5.26 -0.64 6.83
N ASP A 64 -4.71 -1.85 6.80
CA ASP A 64 -3.43 -2.16 7.44
C ASP A 64 -2.28 -1.35 6.80
N LEU A 65 -2.25 -1.30 5.46
CA LEU A 65 -1.25 -0.48 4.76
C LEU A 65 -1.46 1.02 4.99
N HIS A 66 -2.70 1.48 5.14
CA HIS A 66 -2.99 2.88 5.43
C HIS A 66 -2.54 3.26 6.84
N GLU A 67 -2.73 2.39 7.83
CA GLU A 67 -2.19 2.57 9.18
C GLU A 67 -0.66 2.64 9.15
N VAL A 68 -0.01 1.73 8.44
CA VAL A 68 1.44 1.75 8.22
C VAL A 68 1.88 3.06 7.57
N ALA A 69 1.18 3.54 6.53
CA ALA A 69 1.49 4.78 5.85
C ALA A 69 1.44 6.01 6.78
N ARG A 70 0.44 6.08 7.65
CA ARG A 70 0.25 7.18 8.61
C ARG A 70 1.34 7.29 9.66
N GLU A 71 2.05 6.20 9.93
CA GLU A 71 3.13 6.16 10.90
C GLU A 71 4.52 6.43 10.28
N ILE A 72 4.64 6.53 8.96
CA ILE A 72 5.89 6.90 8.30
C ILE A 72 6.24 8.35 8.65
N ASP A 73 7.48 8.59 9.06
CA ASP A 73 8.00 9.95 9.31
C ASP A 73 8.24 10.66 7.95
N PRO A 74 7.45 11.70 7.61
CA PRO A 74 7.56 12.36 6.32
C PRO A 74 8.92 13.04 6.12
N GLY A 75 9.47 13.65 7.17
CA GLY A 75 10.75 14.36 7.08
C GLY A 75 11.92 13.40 6.88
N LYS A 76 11.86 12.22 7.51
CA LYS A 76 12.86 11.17 7.29
C LYS A 76 12.78 10.59 5.89
N LEU A 77 11.56 10.31 5.39
CA LEU A 77 11.38 9.80 4.02
C LEU A 77 11.83 10.83 2.97
N GLU A 78 11.46 12.09 3.11
CA GLU A 78 11.87 13.15 2.18
C GLU A 78 13.38 13.32 2.14
N LYS A 79 14.04 13.21 3.30
CA LYS A 79 15.50 13.29 3.38
C LYS A 79 16.19 12.16 2.62
N THR A 80 15.71 10.92 2.74
CA THR A 80 16.30 9.78 2.00
C THR A 80 16.03 9.89 0.51
N GLN A 81 14.84 10.37 0.11
CA GLN A 81 14.50 10.61 -1.30
C GLN A 81 15.36 11.72 -1.92
N ALA A 82 15.59 12.83 -1.21
CA ALA A 82 16.41 13.95 -1.69
C ALA A 82 17.88 13.57 -1.96
N GLY A 83 18.37 12.51 -1.32
CA GLY A 83 19.72 11.97 -1.56
C GLY A 83 19.87 11.27 -2.91
N GLY A 84 18.77 10.92 -3.59
CA GLY A 84 18.78 10.22 -4.88
C GLY A 84 19.26 8.77 -4.81
N ASP A 85 19.53 8.23 -3.62
CA ASP A 85 19.85 6.83 -3.41
C ASP A 85 18.58 6.02 -3.13
N ALA A 86 18.13 5.28 -4.15
CA ALA A 86 16.98 4.40 -4.04
C ALA A 86 17.17 3.29 -2.98
N ILE A 87 18.42 2.86 -2.72
CA ILE A 87 18.72 1.84 -1.70
C ILE A 87 18.40 2.41 -0.31
N GLU A 88 18.78 3.65 -0.03
CA GLU A 88 18.53 4.29 1.26
C GLU A 88 17.03 4.45 1.52
N SER A 89 16.29 4.98 0.54
CA SER A 89 14.85 5.18 0.63
C SER A 89 14.10 3.86 0.82
N HIS A 90 14.45 2.84 0.02
CA HIS A 90 13.82 1.52 0.12
C HIS A 90 14.19 0.82 1.43
N ARG A 91 15.44 0.93 1.89
CA ARG A 91 15.88 0.36 3.17
C ARG A 91 15.13 0.99 4.34
N TYR A 92 14.94 2.31 4.34
CA TYR A 92 14.19 2.98 5.40
C TYR A 92 12.76 2.43 5.53
N ILE A 93 12.01 2.35 4.43
CA ILE A 93 10.63 1.83 4.44
C ILE A 93 10.61 0.34 4.79
N ARG A 94 11.55 -0.45 4.24
CA ARG A 94 11.67 -1.88 4.55
C ARG A 94 11.93 -2.12 6.04
N ASP A 95 12.90 -1.41 6.62
CA ASP A 95 13.26 -1.53 8.03
C ASP A 95 12.13 -1.03 8.93
N PHE A 96 11.38 -0.01 8.49
CA PHE A 96 10.19 0.45 9.17
C PHE A 96 9.10 -0.63 9.25
N ILE A 97 8.77 -1.29 8.13
CA ILE A 97 7.74 -2.34 8.11
C ILE A 97 8.21 -3.59 8.85
N PHE A 98 9.34 -4.17 8.44
CA PHE A 98 9.79 -5.46 8.98
C PHE A 98 10.50 -5.34 10.33
N GLY A 99 10.91 -4.15 10.74
CA GLY A 99 11.41 -3.90 12.09
C GLY A 99 10.34 -4.14 13.16
N ARG A 100 9.05 -3.91 12.83
CA ARG A 100 7.90 -4.15 13.72
C ARG A 100 7.74 -5.62 14.10
N LEU A 101 8.13 -6.54 13.20
CA LEU A 101 8.06 -7.98 13.45
C LEU A 101 9.04 -8.48 14.52
N LYS A 102 10.07 -7.69 14.86
CA LYS A 102 11.09 -8.06 15.86
C LYS A 102 10.70 -7.70 17.30
N GLY A 103 9.53 -7.06 17.49
CA GLY A 103 9.04 -6.60 18.79
C GLY A 103 8.00 -7.50 19.46
N HIS A 104 7.73 -8.69 18.90
CA HIS A 104 6.82 -9.70 19.44
C HIS A 104 7.57 -10.93 19.93
#